data_AF-A0A4P7KZZ1-F1
#
_entry.id   AF-A0A4P7KZZ1-F1
#
_cell.length_a   1.000
_cell.length_b   1.000
_cell.length_c   1.000
_cell.angle_alpha   90.00
_cell.angle_beta   90.00
_cell.angle_gamma   90.00
#
_symmetry.space_group_name_H-M   'P 1'
#
loop_
_entity.id
_entity.type
_entity.pdbx_description
1 polymer ?
#
loop_
_entity_poly.entity_id
_entity_poly.type
_entity_poly.pdbx_seq_one_letter_code
_entity_poly.pdbx_strand_id
1 'polypeptide(L)'
;MLKIACDDGSTSVKLAWLENEKIVTHISPNSFKEGWNTEILSNNPVFNYLVDDKKYTFDIGSSSVIETTHVSYQYSALNRLAIHHALLTSGLLPQDIELTVTLPVTEFFTEDAQINEKNIQRKKENILKKVNINKGENFNIVNVMVMPESIPAVREVLIKDNISSLEHKHAFGVSIAAKALYF
;
A
#
# COMPACT_ATOMS: atom_id res chain seq x y z
N MET A 1 -5.55 -14.43 9.94
CA MET A 1 -5.69 -13.06 9.43
C MET A 1 -4.68 -12.86 8.32
N LEU A 2 -5.13 -12.33 7.18
CA LEU A 2 -4.28 -12.17 6.00
C LEU A 2 -3.25 -11.07 6.24
N LYS A 3 -2.00 -11.34 5.86
CA LYS A 3 -0.89 -10.37 5.92
C LYS A 3 -0.49 -9.98 4.52
N ILE A 4 -0.44 -8.68 4.26
CA ILE A 4 -0.15 -8.13 2.94
C ILE A 4 1.03 -7.18 3.06
N ALA A 5 2.03 -7.36 2.22
CA ALA A 5 3.06 -6.34 1.99
C ALA A 5 2.61 -5.40 0.89
N CYS A 6 2.91 -4.12 1.06
CA CYS A 6 2.40 -3.03 0.25
C CYS A 6 3.53 -2.03 0.01
N ASP A 7 4.07 -2.01 -1.21
CA ASP A 7 4.90 -0.90 -1.68
C ASP A 7 3.96 0.16 -2.27
N ASP A 8 3.63 1.16 -1.46
CA ASP A 8 2.62 2.18 -1.75
C ASP A 8 3.23 3.48 -2.30
N GLY A 9 4.12 3.30 -3.28
CA GLY A 9 4.77 4.39 -4.01
C GLY A 9 3.79 5.34 -4.69
N SER A 10 4.26 6.56 -4.97
CA SER A 10 3.43 7.62 -5.54
C SER A 10 2.95 7.35 -6.97
N THR A 11 3.60 6.47 -7.72
CA THR A 11 3.20 6.12 -9.10
C THR A 11 2.19 4.97 -9.13
N SER A 12 2.41 3.95 -8.29
CA SER A 12 1.59 2.75 -8.23
C SER A 12 1.73 2.10 -6.87
N VAL A 13 0.66 1.47 -6.41
CA VAL A 13 0.66 0.59 -5.25
C VAL A 13 0.87 -0.85 -5.72
N LYS A 14 1.81 -1.55 -5.08
CA LYS A 14 2.10 -2.95 -5.36
C LYS A 14 1.86 -3.77 -4.10
N LEU A 15 1.10 -4.84 -4.24
CA LEU A 15 0.75 -5.74 -3.15
C LEU A 15 1.43 -7.08 -3.35
N ALA A 16 1.80 -7.72 -2.25
CA ALA A 16 2.23 -9.11 -2.22
C ALA A 16 1.67 -9.82 -0.97
N TRP A 17 1.17 -11.03 -1.14
CA TRP A 17 0.69 -11.88 -0.05
C TRP A 17 0.95 -13.36 -0.34
N LEU A 18 0.78 -14.19 0.67
CA LEU A 18 0.85 -15.64 0.53
C LEU A 18 -0.53 -16.24 0.33
N GLU A 19 -0.64 -17.08 -0.69
CA GLU A 19 -1.80 -17.92 -0.95
C GLU A 19 -1.31 -19.32 -1.34
N ASN A 20 -1.72 -20.34 -0.59
CA ASN A 20 -1.28 -21.73 -0.80
C ASN A 20 0.24 -21.89 -0.94
N GLU A 21 0.99 -21.24 -0.04
CA GLU A 21 2.47 -21.20 -0.02
C GLU A 21 3.13 -20.54 -1.24
N LYS A 22 2.34 -19.94 -2.13
CA LYS A 22 2.82 -19.17 -3.27
C LYS A 22 2.65 -17.68 -2.99
N ILE A 23 3.65 -16.91 -3.42
CA ILE A 23 3.53 -15.46 -3.36
C ILE A 23 2.72 -14.98 -4.56
N VAL A 24 1.60 -14.35 -4.29
CA VAL A 24 0.74 -13.66 -5.27
C VAL A 24 1.02 -12.17 -5.18
N THR A 25 0.98 -11.49 -6.32
CA THR A 25 1.23 -10.04 -6.42
C THR A 25 0.13 -9.34 -7.20
N HIS A 26 -0.05 -8.06 -6.92
CA HIS A 26 -1.00 -7.18 -7.63
C HIS A 26 -0.43 -5.78 -7.75
N ILE A 27 -0.71 -5.08 -8.86
CA ILE A 27 -0.28 -3.68 -9.07
C ILE A 27 -1.50 -2.85 -9.44
N SER A 28 -1.64 -1.70 -8.79
CA SER A 28 -2.64 -0.69 -9.09
C SER A 28 -1.96 0.65 -9.33
N PRO A 29 -2.20 1.34 -10.45
CA PRO A 29 -1.66 2.68 -10.67
C PRO A 29 -2.35 3.70 -9.75
N ASN A 30 -1.67 4.82 -9.48
CA ASN A 30 -2.27 5.97 -8.81
C ASN A 30 -2.91 6.88 -9.84
N SER A 31 -4.24 6.80 -9.98
CA SER A 31 -4.98 7.55 -10.98
C SER A 31 -6.34 7.96 -10.45
N PHE A 32 -6.35 8.96 -9.57
CA PHE A 32 -7.56 9.45 -8.90
C PHE A 32 -7.83 10.91 -9.28
N LYS A 33 -9.11 11.25 -9.40
CA LYS A 33 -9.59 12.63 -9.53
C LYS A 33 -10.60 12.95 -8.44
N GLU A 34 -10.81 14.23 -8.16
CA GLU A 34 -11.87 14.68 -7.27
C GLU A 34 -13.26 14.52 -7.91
N GLY A 35 -14.26 14.30 -7.07
CA GLY A 35 -15.64 14.05 -7.49
C GLY A 35 -15.96 12.56 -7.64
N TRP A 36 -17.23 12.27 -7.97
CA TRP A 36 -17.72 10.93 -8.28
C TRP A 36 -18.06 10.81 -9.76
N ASN A 37 -17.81 9.65 -10.38
CA ASN A 37 -18.35 9.32 -11.70
C ASN A 37 -19.70 8.60 -11.57
N THR A 38 -20.47 8.59 -12.65
CA THR A 38 -21.72 7.82 -12.76
C THR A 38 -21.48 6.49 -13.47
N GLU A 39 -22.04 5.40 -12.93
CA GLU A 39 -22.01 4.06 -13.55
C GLU A 39 -22.72 4.04 -14.91
N ILE A 40 -23.73 4.91 -15.12
CA ILE A 40 -24.58 4.92 -16.33
C ILE A 40 -23.76 5.23 -17.61
N LEU A 41 -22.67 5.98 -17.47
CA LEU A 41 -21.83 6.41 -18.59
C LEU A 41 -20.56 5.55 -18.74
N SER A 42 -20.37 4.53 -17.89
CA SER A 42 -19.16 3.72 -17.84
C SER A 42 -19.43 2.27 -18.22
N ASN A 43 -18.65 1.74 -19.16
CA ASN A 43 -18.62 0.31 -19.47
C ASN A 43 -17.81 -0.50 -18.44
N ASN A 44 -17.09 0.18 -17.52
CA ASN A 44 -16.25 -0.43 -16.49
C ASN A 44 -16.82 -0.16 -15.09
N PRO A 45 -16.51 -1.02 -14.09
CA PRO A 45 -16.84 -0.76 -12.70
C PRO A 45 -16.32 0.62 -12.26
N VAL A 46 -17.21 1.41 -11.65
CA VAL A 46 -16.86 2.74 -11.14
C VAL A 46 -16.56 2.63 -9.65
N PHE A 47 -15.35 3.02 -9.27
CA PHE A 47 -14.94 3.06 -7.88
C PHE A 47 -15.03 4.49 -7.35
N ASN A 48 -16.12 4.77 -6.62
CA ASN A 48 -16.38 6.06 -5.99
C ASN A 48 -16.10 5.98 -4.50
N TYR A 49 -15.31 6.91 -3.97
CA TYR A 49 -14.84 6.89 -2.60
C TYR A 49 -15.21 8.17 -1.84
N LEU A 50 -15.42 8.04 -0.54
CA LEU A 50 -15.51 9.15 0.41
C LEU A 50 -14.39 8.99 1.45
N VAL A 51 -13.44 9.92 1.43
CA VAL A 51 -12.26 9.92 2.30
C VAL A 51 -12.08 11.33 2.86
N ASP A 52 -12.02 11.46 4.19
CA ASP A 52 -11.90 12.73 4.90
C ASP A 52 -12.89 13.80 4.35
N ASP A 53 -14.16 13.39 4.22
CA ASP A 53 -15.29 14.17 3.68
C ASP A 53 -15.16 14.65 2.23
N LYS A 54 -14.14 14.17 1.50
CA LYS A 54 -13.92 14.45 0.09
C LYS A 54 -14.26 13.25 -0.78
N LYS A 55 -14.82 13.55 -1.95
CA LYS A 55 -15.22 12.57 -2.96
C LYS A 55 -14.10 12.35 -3.96
N TYR A 56 -13.81 11.09 -4.26
CA TYR A 56 -12.79 10.70 -5.24
C TYR A 56 -13.31 9.58 -6.14
N THR A 57 -12.75 9.49 -7.34
CA THR A 57 -12.97 8.38 -8.26
C THR A 57 -11.65 7.94 -8.88
N PHE A 58 -11.52 6.64 -9.09
CA PHE A 58 -10.45 6.07 -9.92
C PHE A 58 -10.75 6.22 -11.42
N ASP A 59 -9.82 6.78 -12.19
CA ASP A 59 -10.04 7.12 -13.59
C ASP A 59 -8.73 7.10 -14.41
N ILE A 60 -8.41 5.92 -14.98
CA ILE A 60 -7.25 5.74 -15.87
C ILE A 60 -7.50 6.50 -17.18
N GLY A 61 -6.72 7.54 -17.43
CA GLY A 61 -6.75 8.33 -18.67
C GLY A 61 -7.37 9.71 -18.52
N SER A 62 -7.84 10.08 -17.34
CA SER A 62 -8.27 11.46 -17.05
C SER A 62 -7.06 12.42 -17.08
N SER A 63 -7.24 13.59 -17.70
CA SER A 63 -6.26 14.69 -17.63
C SER A 63 -6.31 15.45 -16.30
N SER A 64 -7.30 15.16 -15.45
CA SER A 64 -7.50 15.78 -14.13
C SER A 64 -7.06 14.86 -12.98
N VAL A 65 -6.14 13.93 -13.24
CA VAL A 65 -5.55 13.08 -12.20
C VAL A 65 -4.76 13.96 -11.24
N ILE A 66 -4.96 13.73 -9.94
CA ILE A 66 -4.25 14.46 -8.89
C ILE A 66 -2.79 14.00 -8.88
N GLU A 67 -1.86 14.95 -8.91
CA GLU A 67 -0.43 14.65 -8.81
C GLU A 67 -0.10 14.03 -7.45
N THR A 68 0.78 13.03 -7.47
CA THR A 68 1.15 12.25 -6.28
C THR A 68 2.66 12.19 -6.05
N THR A 69 3.47 12.65 -7.01
CA THR A 69 4.95 12.56 -7.00
C THR A 69 5.59 13.60 -6.08
N HIS A 70 5.21 13.59 -4.81
CA HIS A 70 5.72 14.47 -3.77
C HIS A 70 5.72 13.75 -2.42
N VAL A 71 6.67 14.07 -1.54
CA VAL A 71 6.87 13.34 -0.27
C VAL A 71 5.64 13.35 0.64
N SER A 72 4.89 14.45 0.68
CA SER A 72 3.68 14.57 1.50
C SER A 72 2.56 13.58 1.10
N TYR A 73 2.63 12.99 -0.10
CA TYR A 73 1.71 11.94 -0.55
C TYR A 73 1.67 10.79 0.44
N GLN A 74 2.83 10.39 0.99
CA GLN A 74 2.97 9.25 1.91
C GLN A 74 2.12 9.37 3.18
N TYR A 75 1.70 10.59 3.53
CA TYR A 75 0.87 10.87 4.71
C TYR A 75 -0.53 11.38 4.34
N SER A 76 -0.91 11.26 3.08
CA SER A 76 -2.14 11.84 2.54
C SER A 76 -3.32 10.86 2.53
N ALA A 77 -4.53 11.41 2.46
CA ALA A 77 -5.75 10.67 2.17
C ALA A 77 -5.68 9.92 0.84
N LEU A 78 -4.99 10.48 -0.17
CA LEU A 78 -4.81 9.86 -1.48
C LEU A 78 -3.96 8.60 -1.43
N ASN A 79 -2.91 8.57 -0.60
CA ASN A 79 -2.12 7.36 -0.39
C ASN A 79 -2.94 6.26 0.27
N ARG A 80 -3.66 6.58 1.35
CA ARG A 80 -4.61 5.65 1.98
C ARG A 80 -5.64 5.13 0.96
N LEU A 81 -6.23 6.03 0.18
CA LEU A 81 -7.20 5.69 -0.86
C LEU A 81 -6.60 4.72 -1.90
N ALA A 82 -5.40 5.01 -2.39
CA ALA A 82 -4.72 4.18 -3.38
C ALA A 82 -4.50 2.74 -2.87
N ILE A 83 -4.09 2.59 -1.61
CA ILE A 83 -3.96 1.28 -0.96
C ILE A 83 -5.28 0.52 -0.96
N HIS A 84 -6.37 1.17 -0.53
CA HIS A 84 -7.70 0.53 -0.53
C HIS A 84 -8.16 0.14 -1.93
N HIS A 85 -7.90 0.98 -2.94
CA HIS A 85 -8.22 0.63 -4.32
C HIS A 85 -7.41 -0.56 -4.83
N ALA A 86 -6.12 -0.63 -4.51
CA ALA A 86 -5.27 -1.77 -4.84
C ALA A 86 -5.79 -3.06 -4.19
N LEU A 87 -6.20 -2.99 -2.91
CA LEU A 87 -6.79 -4.13 -2.21
C LEU A 87 -8.10 -4.59 -2.88
N LEU A 88 -9.00 -3.65 -3.20
CA LEU A 88 -10.28 -3.94 -3.87
C LEU A 88 -10.14 -4.51 -5.29
N THR A 89 -9.04 -4.18 -5.97
CA THR A 89 -8.75 -4.67 -7.33
C THR A 89 -7.84 -5.90 -7.36
N SER A 90 -7.36 -6.36 -6.20
CA SER A 90 -6.42 -7.49 -6.09
C SER A 90 -7.04 -8.87 -6.32
N GLY A 91 -8.37 -8.96 -6.35
CA GLY A 91 -9.12 -10.23 -6.39
C GLY A 91 -9.36 -10.85 -5.01
N LEU A 92 -8.78 -10.29 -3.94
CA LEU A 92 -9.11 -10.66 -2.57
C LEU A 92 -10.51 -10.17 -2.17
N LEU A 93 -11.19 -10.95 -1.34
CA LEU A 93 -12.45 -10.50 -0.72
C LEU A 93 -12.15 -9.58 0.48
N PRO A 94 -12.93 -8.49 0.66
CA PRO A 94 -12.85 -7.62 1.82
C PRO A 94 -12.88 -8.41 3.14
N GLN A 95 -11.90 -8.15 4.01
CA GLN A 95 -11.72 -8.81 5.30
C GLN A 95 -10.81 -7.97 6.22
N ASP A 96 -10.64 -8.41 7.47
CA ASP A 96 -9.62 -7.89 8.37
C ASP A 96 -8.21 -8.30 7.90
N ILE A 97 -7.30 -7.33 7.81
CA ILE A 97 -5.92 -7.55 7.34
C ILE A 97 -4.88 -6.85 8.23
N GLU A 98 -3.68 -7.43 8.26
CA GLU A 98 -2.46 -6.73 8.69
C GLU A 98 -1.70 -6.26 7.46
N LEU A 99 -1.34 -4.97 7.45
CA LEU A 99 -0.66 -4.36 6.31
C LEU A 99 0.77 -3.97 6.70
N THR A 100 1.73 -4.30 5.85
CA THR A 100 3.09 -3.76 5.92
C THR A 100 3.28 -2.78 4.79
N VAL A 101 3.39 -1.49 5.10
CA VAL A 101 3.57 -0.41 4.11
C VAL A 101 5.02 0.08 4.08
N THR A 102 5.35 0.92 3.11
CA THR A 102 6.69 1.48 2.98
C THR A 102 6.75 2.99 3.28
N LEU A 103 7.94 3.47 3.59
CA LEU A 103 8.30 4.88 3.55
C LEU A 103 9.60 5.04 2.76
N PRO A 104 9.77 6.15 2.01
CA PRO A 104 11.05 6.52 1.45
C PRO A 104 12.15 6.52 2.52
N VAL A 105 13.37 6.14 2.15
CA VAL A 105 14.49 6.00 3.11
C VAL A 105 14.70 7.27 3.93
N THR A 106 14.62 8.44 3.29
CA THR A 106 14.76 9.76 3.94
C THR A 106 13.60 10.12 4.86
N GLU A 107 12.45 9.47 4.72
CA GLU A 107 11.30 9.66 5.61
C GLU A 107 11.30 8.66 6.76
N PHE A 108 11.83 7.45 6.54
CA PHE A 108 11.95 6.42 7.55
C PHE A 108 13.12 6.68 8.52
N PHE A 109 14.22 7.22 8.04
CA PHE A 109 15.38 7.59 8.84
C PHE A 109 15.51 9.10 9.02
N THR A 110 16.07 9.54 10.14
CA THR A 110 16.50 10.92 10.35
C THR A 110 17.82 11.20 9.61
N GLU A 111 18.25 12.45 9.59
CA GLU A 111 19.55 12.85 9.03
C GLU A 111 20.74 12.12 9.69
N ASP A 112 20.60 11.76 10.97
CA ASP A 112 21.58 10.99 11.75
C ASP A 112 21.44 9.45 11.57
N ALA A 113 20.73 9.01 10.53
CA ALA A 113 20.44 7.60 10.23
C ALA A 113 19.74 6.84 11.37
N GLN A 114 19.03 7.55 12.26
CA GLN A 114 18.20 6.94 13.31
C GLN A 114 16.77 6.73 12.82
N ILE A 115 16.02 5.83 13.45
CA ILE A 115 14.63 5.58 13.08
C ILE A 115 13.79 6.84 13.40
N ASN A 116 13.05 7.34 12.41
CA ASN A 116 12.14 8.47 12.58
C ASN A 116 10.75 7.98 13.05
N GLU A 117 10.63 7.73 14.36
CA GLU A 117 9.39 7.23 14.96
C GLU A 117 8.18 8.15 14.71
N LYS A 118 8.39 9.46 14.64
CA LYS A 118 7.34 10.44 14.36
C LYS A 118 6.73 10.23 12.98
N ASN A 119 7.55 10.08 11.95
CA ASN A 119 7.09 9.83 10.59
C ASN A 119 6.42 8.46 10.47
N ILE A 120 7.00 7.43 11.09
CA ILE A 120 6.42 6.08 11.13
C ILE A 120 5.03 6.12 11.78
N GLN A 121 4.90 6.78 12.91
CA GLN A 121 3.62 6.90 13.62
C GLN A 121 2.59 7.67 12.80
N ARG A 122 3.00 8.80 12.18
CA ARG A 122 2.14 9.56 11.27
C ARG A 122 1.65 8.72 10.09
N LYS A 123 2.52 7.88 9.51
CA LYS A 123 2.15 6.94 8.44
C LYS A 123 1.10 5.94 8.92
N LYS A 124 1.34 5.27 10.06
CA LYS A 124 0.39 4.31 10.66
C LYS A 124 -0.98 4.94 10.91
N GLU A 125 -1.01 6.10 11.54
CA GLU A 125 -2.25 6.84 11.81
C GLU A 125 -2.99 7.22 10.52
N ASN A 126 -2.27 7.58 9.46
CA ASN A 126 -2.89 7.84 8.17
C ASN A 126 -3.54 6.58 7.60
N ILE A 127 -2.87 5.42 7.64
CA ILE A 127 -3.36 4.18 7.02
C ILE A 127 -4.52 3.55 7.79
N LEU A 128 -4.54 3.68 9.12
CA LEU A 128 -5.60 3.12 9.97
C LEU A 128 -6.93 3.89 9.90
N LYS A 129 -6.96 5.07 9.26
CA LYS A 129 -8.21 5.81 9.05
C LYS A 129 -9.13 5.09 8.07
N LYS A 130 -10.43 5.36 8.15
CA LYS A 130 -11.42 4.73 7.27
C LYS A 130 -11.36 5.30 5.84
N VAL A 131 -11.66 4.44 4.88
CA VAL A 131 -12.01 4.77 3.50
C VAL A 131 -13.38 4.16 3.23
N ASN A 132 -14.34 4.96 2.77
CA ASN A 132 -15.66 4.46 2.41
C ASN A 132 -15.74 4.32 0.88
N ILE A 133 -16.24 3.19 0.40
CA ILE A 133 -16.61 2.99 -1.00
C ILE A 133 -18.13 3.15 -1.14
N ASN A 134 -18.55 3.83 -2.21
CA ASN A 134 -19.95 3.91 -2.57
C ASN A 134 -20.38 2.55 -3.15
N LYS A 135 -21.34 1.89 -2.49
CA LYS A 135 -21.86 0.56 -2.84
C LYS A 135 -20.77 -0.53 -2.87
N GLY A 136 -20.46 -1.08 -1.71
CA GLY A 136 -19.56 -2.22 -1.58
C GLY A 136 -19.06 -2.38 -0.16
N GLU A 137 -18.35 -3.48 0.07
CA GLU A 137 -17.58 -3.69 1.29
C GLU A 137 -16.14 -3.26 1.04
N ASN A 138 -15.47 -2.80 2.10
CA ASN A 138 -14.07 -2.42 2.06
C ASN A 138 -13.25 -3.25 3.04
N PHE A 139 -11.96 -3.37 2.78
CA PHE A 139 -11.02 -3.98 3.70
C PHE A 139 -10.94 -3.18 5.00
N ASN A 140 -10.74 -3.89 6.10
CA ASN A 140 -10.49 -3.29 7.40
C ASN A 140 -9.02 -3.54 7.79
N ILE A 141 -8.21 -2.48 7.76
CA ILE A 141 -6.79 -2.57 8.14
C ILE A 141 -6.73 -2.48 9.66
N VAL A 142 -6.49 -3.61 10.33
CA VAL A 142 -6.50 -3.68 11.80
C VAL A 142 -5.13 -3.41 12.43
N ASN A 143 -4.06 -3.60 11.67
CA ASN A 143 -2.69 -3.35 12.12
C ASN A 143 -1.80 -2.90 10.96
N VAL A 144 -0.86 -2.01 11.25
CA VAL A 144 0.07 -1.45 10.27
C VAL A 144 1.51 -1.54 10.78
N MET A 145 2.36 -2.19 9.99
CA MET A 145 3.82 -2.13 10.10
C MET A 145 4.37 -1.23 8.99
N VAL A 146 5.46 -0.53 9.27
CA VAL A 146 6.12 0.36 8.31
C VAL A 146 7.56 -0.11 8.13
N MET A 147 8.01 -0.26 6.89
CA MET A 147 9.40 -0.57 6.53
C MET A 147 9.98 0.53 5.63
N PRO A 148 11.30 0.73 5.60
CA PRO A 148 11.92 1.61 4.60
C PRO A 148 11.91 0.90 3.23
N GLU A 149 11.70 1.64 2.14
CA GLU A 149 11.61 1.07 0.78
C GLU A 149 12.83 0.21 0.39
N SER A 150 14.06 0.59 0.75
CA SER A 150 15.26 -0.08 0.19
C SER A 150 15.81 -1.25 1.02
N ILE A 151 15.51 -1.34 2.32
CA ILE A 151 16.17 -2.31 3.21
C ILE A 151 15.58 -3.73 3.11
N PRO A 152 14.27 -3.96 2.99
CA PRO A 152 13.72 -5.31 2.85
C PRO A 152 14.34 -6.06 1.67
N ALA A 153 14.51 -5.35 0.54
CA ALA A 153 15.18 -5.82 -0.66
C ALA A 153 16.64 -6.23 -0.41
N VAL A 154 17.43 -5.34 0.22
CA VAL A 154 18.84 -5.61 0.53
C VAL A 154 19.01 -6.72 1.57
N ARG A 155 18.11 -6.80 2.57
CA ARG A 155 18.15 -7.83 3.60
C ARG A 155 17.95 -9.22 3.02
N GLU A 156 17.10 -9.38 2.01
CA GLU A 156 16.94 -10.68 1.33
C GLU A 156 18.23 -11.12 0.62
N VAL A 157 18.91 -10.19 -0.06
CA VAL A 157 20.21 -10.45 -0.70
C VAL A 157 21.24 -10.86 0.36
N LEU A 158 21.36 -10.10 1.45
CA LEU A 158 22.29 -10.39 2.54
C LEU A 158 22.00 -11.73 3.24
N ILE A 159 20.73 -12.12 3.37
CA ILE A 159 20.35 -13.43 3.94
C ILE A 159 20.72 -14.56 2.97
N LYS A 160 20.50 -14.38 1.67
CA LYS A 160 20.89 -15.38 0.65
C LYS A 160 22.41 -15.57 0.61
N ASP A 161 23.17 -14.50 0.82
CA ASP A 161 24.63 -14.53 0.82
C ASP A 161 25.22 -15.14 2.11
N ASN A 162 24.44 -15.32 3.18
CA ASN A 162 24.97 -15.65 4.52
C ASN A 162 24.24 -16.80 5.23
N ILE A 163 23.79 -17.84 4.51
CA ILE A 163 23.00 -18.93 5.11
C ILE A 163 23.85 -19.80 6.06
N SER A 164 23.64 -19.61 7.37
CA SER A 164 23.50 -20.70 8.35
C SER A 164 22.04 -20.76 8.84
N SER A 165 21.53 -21.96 9.07
CA SER A 165 20.12 -22.33 8.97
C SER A 165 19.27 -22.12 10.23
N LEU A 166 18.99 -20.87 10.67
CA LEU A 166 18.21 -20.66 11.91
C LEU A 166 17.11 -19.59 11.98
N GLU A 167 16.73 -18.87 10.90
CA GLU A 167 15.65 -17.85 11.02
C GLU A 167 14.56 -17.91 9.95
N HIS A 168 13.81 -19.02 9.89
CA HIS A 168 12.75 -19.15 8.88
C HIS A 168 11.59 -18.15 9.06
N LYS A 169 11.05 -17.93 10.27
CA LYS A 169 9.81 -17.13 10.44
C LYS A 169 9.96 -15.62 10.20
N HIS A 170 11.09 -15.01 10.55
CA HIS A 170 11.35 -13.58 10.28
C HIS A 170 11.85 -13.32 8.85
N ALA A 171 12.48 -14.29 8.21
CA ALA A 171 12.91 -14.17 6.81
C ALA A 171 11.71 -14.14 5.85
N PHE A 172 10.61 -14.85 6.15
CA PHE A 172 9.44 -14.90 5.26
C PHE A 172 8.71 -13.56 5.12
N GLY A 173 8.48 -12.83 6.22
CA GLY A 173 7.84 -11.51 6.15
C GLY A 173 8.66 -10.51 5.34
N VAL A 174 9.99 -10.62 5.42
CA VAL A 174 10.92 -9.80 4.63
C VAL A 174 10.93 -10.20 3.17
N SER A 175 10.84 -11.49 2.84
CA SER A 175 10.77 -11.95 1.44
C SER A 175 9.51 -11.45 0.74
N ILE A 176 8.35 -11.44 1.42
CA ILE A 176 7.11 -10.92 0.83
C ILE A 176 7.19 -9.39 0.63
N ALA A 177 7.76 -8.67 1.60
CA ALA A 177 7.97 -7.23 1.50
C ALA A 177 8.97 -6.83 0.41
N ALA A 178 10.11 -7.53 0.33
CA ALA A 178 11.07 -7.40 -0.75
C ALA A 178 10.38 -7.65 -2.10
N LYS A 179 9.56 -8.69 -2.19
CA LYS A 179 8.84 -9.02 -3.42
C LYS A 179 7.91 -7.87 -3.84
N ALA A 180 7.16 -7.24 -2.94
CA ALA A 180 6.34 -6.07 -3.27
C ALA A 180 7.14 -4.89 -3.89
N LEU A 181 8.41 -4.72 -3.52
CA LEU A 181 9.28 -3.63 -4.01
C LEU A 181 9.83 -3.85 -5.43
N TYR A 182 9.87 -5.09 -5.92
CA TYR A 182 10.52 -5.46 -7.19
C TYR A 182 9.57 -5.59 -8.40
N PHE A 183 8.26 -5.52 -8.23
CA PHE A 183 7.30 -5.51 -9.36
C PHE A 183 7.00 -4.10 -9.86
#